data_AF-A0AAE6LVZ8-F1
#
_entry.id   AF-A0AAE6LVZ8-F1
#
_cell.length_a   1.000
_cell.length_b   1.000
_cell.length_c   1.000
_cell.angle_alpha   90.00
_cell.angle_beta   90.00
_cell.angle_gamma   90.00
#
_symmetry.space_group_name_H-M   'P 1'
#
loop_
_entity.id
_entity.type
_entity.pdbx_description
1 polymer ?
#
loop_
_entity_poly.entity_id
_entity_poly.type
_entity_poly.pdbx_seq_one_letter_code
_entity_poly.pdbx_strand_id
1 'polypeptide(L)'
;MFKYFKVDEALKEKLNSYTHKGEYLLVSVGIKYNEIEYREVLFNKKNLLIEEVKGIVYIDENNNIIQDKNIQKSLARLSYYYEIFFCINKKNNIFKALRNEEDLCKENKDIELSIKALEFLQKEKIQDTEKVKNTLLQLSSLRKKINDLLKEMESIIESISNEEDTISEESFKKVHPIYKEILKLNFKNIKLIYSGIDYYDYIKECVNKKRKSFSIRFNKKLSEPLFKLDYQINYFKKLLKTYNEILCMNERDYLESVYNSEKHNINERLCIIRVKD
;
A
#
# COMPACT_ATOMS: atom_id res chain seq x y z
N MET A 1 -3.94 -18.12 -4.82
CA MET A 1 -3.71 -16.69 -5.10
C MET A 1 -4.90 -16.08 -5.85
N PHE A 2 -5.52 -15.02 -5.31
CA PHE A 2 -6.75 -14.42 -5.85
C PHE A 2 -6.56 -13.89 -7.27
N LYS A 3 -7.25 -14.53 -8.22
CA LYS A 3 -7.16 -14.25 -9.66
C LYS A 3 -8.55 -14.27 -10.26
N TYR A 4 -8.67 -13.58 -11.38
CA TYR A 4 -9.85 -13.63 -12.22
C TYR A 4 -9.54 -14.39 -13.51
N PHE A 5 -10.50 -15.20 -13.95
CA PHE A 5 -10.41 -16.03 -15.14
C PHE A 5 -11.53 -15.68 -16.10
N LYS A 6 -11.38 -16.01 -17.39
CA LYS A 6 -12.51 -15.95 -18.31
C LYS A 6 -13.58 -16.93 -17.84
N VAL A 7 -14.83 -16.50 -17.86
CA VAL A 7 -15.97 -17.38 -17.60
C VAL A 7 -16.05 -18.48 -18.66
N ASP A 8 -16.57 -19.64 -18.29
CA ASP A 8 -16.98 -20.68 -19.25
C ASP A 8 -18.25 -20.26 -20.01
N GLU A 9 -18.56 -20.97 -21.11
CA GLU A 9 -19.71 -20.63 -21.95
C GLU A 9 -21.05 -20.84 -21.23
N ALA A 10 -21.17 -21.81 -20.33
CA ALA A 10 -22.40 -22.06 -19.58
C ALA A 10 -22.75 -20.90 -18.63
N LEU A 11 -21.76 -20.40 -17.89
CA LEU A 11 -21.92 -19.24 -17.01
C LEU A 11 -22.14 -17.96 -17.82
N LYS A 12 -21.49 -17.83 -18.98
CA LYS A 12 -21.67 -16.71 -19.90
C LYS A 12 -23.10 -16.64 -20.46
N GLU A 13 -23.67 -17.78 -20.86
CA GLU A 13 -25.07 -17.86 -21.29
C GLU A 13 -26.02 -17.45 -20.16
N LYS A 14 -25.79 -17.95 -18.93
CA LYS A 14 -26.60 -17.60 -17.75
C LYS A 14 -26.55 -16.11 -17.42
N LEU A 15 -25.44 -15.43 -17.70
CA LEU A 15 -25.22 -14.01 -17.42
C LEU A 15 -25.47 -13.09 -18.63
N ASN A 16 -25.96 -13.62 -19.75
CA ASN A 16 -26.17 -12.84 -20.96
C ASN A 16 -27.17 -11.69 -20.74
N SER A 17 -28.24 -11.91 -19.97
CA SER A 17 -29.22 -10.86 -19.64
C SER A 17 -28.64 -9.72 -18.82
N TYR A 18 -27.52 -9.95 -18.14
CA TYR A 18 -26.82 -8.93 -17.37
C TYR A 18 -25.70 -8.29 -18.18
N THR A 19 -25.34 -8.79 -19.36
CA THR A 19 -24.15 -8.35 -20.11
C THR A 19 -24.50 -7.28 -21.12
N HIS A 20 -23.81 -6.13 -21.09
CA HIS A 20 -23.99 -5.07 -22.09
C HIS A 20 -23.02 -5.20 -23.26
N LYS A 21 -23.34 -4.53 -24.37
CA LYS A 21 -22.54 -4.57 -25.60
C LYS A 21 -21.08 -4.13 -25.35
N GLY A 22 -20.16 -4.99 -25.79
CA GLY A 22 -18.71 -4.77 -25.72
C GLY A 22 -18.08 -5.11 -24.37
N GLU A 23 -18.84 -5.69 -23.45
CA GLU A 23 -18.32 -6.20 -22.18
C GLU A 23 -17.81 -7.64 -22.32
N TYR A 24 -16.81 -7.98 -21.51
CA TYR A 24 -16.37 -9.36 -21.31
C TYR A 24 -16.38 -9.68 -19.82
N LEU A 25 -16.60 -10.96 -19.51
CA LEU A 25 -16.79 -11.42 -18.15
C LEU A 25 -15.51 -12.05 -17.62
N LEU A 26 -15.18 -11.71 -16.38
CA LEU A 26 -14.14 -12.39 -15.62
C LEU A 26 -14.72 -12.87 -14.29
N VAL A 27 -14.38 -14.08 -13.86
CA VAL A 27 -14.83 -14.68 -12.60
C VAL A 27 -13.66 -14.90 -11.65
N SER A 28 -13.84 -14.56 -10.38
CA SER A 28 -12.83 -14.77 -9.34
C SER A 28 -12.67 -16.25 -8.99
N VAL A 29 -11.59 -16.58 -8.27
CA VAL A 29 -11.55 -17.77 -7.42
C VAL A 29 -12.66 -17.74 -6.35
N GLY A 30 -12.88 -18.86 -5.67
CA GLY A 30 -13.86 -19.00 -4.60
C GLY A 30 -13.61 -18.11 -3.39
N ILE A 31 -14.71 -17.61 -2.83
CA ILE A 31 -14.81 -16.84 -1.59
C ILE A 31 -15.74 -17.61 -0.65
N LYS A 32 -15.22 -18.13 0.45
CA LYS A 32 -16.01 -18.88 1.43
C LYS A 32 -16.64 -17.93 2.46
N TYR A 33 -17.96 -17.95 2.55
CA TYR A 33 -18.74 -17.17 3.52
C TYR A 33 -19.91 -18.00 4.07
N ASN A 34 -20.02 -18.12 5.40
CA ASN A 34 -21.03 -18.95 6.07
C ASN A 34 -21.14 -20.38 5.50
N GLU A 35 -20.00 -21.07 5.37
CA GLU A 35 -19.88 -22.42 4.80
C GLU A 35 -20.30 -22.60 3.33
N ILE A 36 -20.66 -21.52 2.63
CA ILE A 36 -20.99 -21.53 1.20
C ILE A 36 -19.85 -20.90 0.41
N GLU A 37 -19.55 -21.47 -0.76
CA GLU A 37 -18.59 -20.90 -1.68
C GLU A 37 -19.28 -19.96 -2.68
N TYR A 38 -18.74 -18.75 -2.80
CA TYR A 38 -19.21 -17.73 -3.74
C TYR A 38 -18.10 -17.36 -4.70
N ARG A 39 -18.48 -16.82 -5.86
CA ARG A 39 -17.54 -16.19 -6.79
C ARG A 39 -18.06 -14.83 -7.22
N GLU A 40 -17.13 -13.92 -7.47
CA GLU A 40 -17.41 -12.60 -8.01
C GLU A 40 -17.23 -12.64 -9.53
N VAL A 41 -18.26 -12.22 -10.26
CA VAL A 41 -18.20 -12.03 -11.71
C VAL A 41 -18.15 -10.55 -12.03
N LEU A 42 -17.08 -10.14 -12.69
CA LEU A 42 -16.85 -8.77 -13.16
C LEU A 42 -17.25 -8.64 -14.62
N PHE A 43 -18.03 -7.60 -14.91
CA PHE A 43 -18.39 -7.18 -16.26
C PHE A 43 -17.42 -6.07 -16.66
N ASN A 44 -16.42 -6.40 -17.48
CA ASN A 44 -15.34 -5.47 -17.82
C ASN A 44 -15.56 -4.90 -19.21
N LYS A 45 -15.23 -3.62 -19.39
CA LYS A 45 -15.23 -2.97 -20.69
C LYS A 45 -13.86 -2.35 -20.95
N LYS A 46 -13.27 -2.71 -22.08
CA LYS A 46 -12.00 -2.13 -22.52
C LYS A 46 -12.29 -0.87 -23.34
N ASN A 47 -11.84 0.28 -22.83
CA ASN A 47 -11.73 1.51 -23.60
C ASN A 47 -10.30 1.66 -24.14
N LEU A 48 -10.06 2.64 -25.02
CA LEU A 48 -8.78 2.86 -25.71
C LEU A 48 -7.55 2.91 -24.77
N LEU A 49 -7.72 3.34 -23.52
CA LEU A 49 -6.63 3.56 -22.57
C LEU A 49 -6.79 2.84 -21.22
N ILE A 50 -8.01 2.40 -20.88
CA ILE A 50 -8.35 1.92 -19.54
C ILE A 50 -9.32 0.75 -19.64
N GLU A 51 -9.07 -0.28 -18.83
CA GLU A 51 -10.00 -1.36 -18.54
C GLU A 51 -10.80 -0.99 -17.29
N GLU A 52 -12.13 -0.99 -17.39
CA GLU A 52 -13.03 -0.55 -16.33
C GLU A 52 -14.05 -1.64 -16.00
N VAL A 53 -14.29 -1.86 -14.70
CA VAL A 53 -15.36 -2.73 -14.21
C VAL A 53 -16.68 -1.95 -14.27
N LYS A 54 -17.60 -2.40 -15.13
CA LYS A 54 -18.93 -1.78 -15.35
C LYS A 54 -20.05 -2.43 -14.57
N GLY A 55 -19.82 -3.62 -14.01
CA GLY A 55 -20.80 -4.31 -13.21
C GLY A 55 -20.19 -5.45 -12.43
N ILE A 56 -20.87 -5.84 -11.36
CA ILE A 56 -20.53 -6.99 -10.52
C ILE A 56 -21.79 -7.85 -10.34
N VAL A 57 -21.61 -9.16 -10.35
CA VAL A 57 -22.59 -10.13 -9.85
C VAL A 57 -21.87 -11.13 -8.95
N TYR A 58 -22.52 -11.56 -7.87
CA TYR A 58 -22.06 -12.68 -7.07
C TYR A 58 -22.85 -13.94 -7.42
N ILE A 59 -22.16 -15.07 -7.49
CA ILE A 59 -22.76 -16.39 -7.74
C ILE A 59 -22.35 -17.38 -6.64
N ASP A 60 -23.20 -18.35 -6.33
CA ASP A 60 -22.84 -19.51 -5.50
C ASP A 60 -22.11 -20.61 -6.30
N GLU A 61 -21.75 -21.69 -5.61
CA GLU A 61 -21.21 -22.95 -6.14
C GLU A 61 -22.04 -23.57 -7.28
N ASN A 62 -23.36 -23.33 -7.31
CA ASN A 62 -24.29 -23.80 -8.32
C ASN A 62 -24.55 -22.75 -9.43
N ASN A 63 -23.69 -21.72 -9.50
CA ASN A 63 -23.81 -20.57 -10.40
C ASN A 63 -25.09 -19.74 -10.20
N ASN A 64 -25.82 -19.89 -9.11
CA ASN A 64 -27.02 -19.08 -8.85
C ASN A 64 -26.63 -17.69 -8.44
N ILE A 65 -27.35 -16.70 -8.98
CA ILE A 65 -27.07 -15.29 -8.73
C ILE A 65 -27.58 -14.91 -7.35
N ILE A 66 -26.70 -14.32 -6.55
CA ILE A 66 -27.03 -13.88 -5.20
C ILE A 66 -27.74 -12.54 -5.25
N GLN A 67 -28.97 -12.50 -4.74
CA GLN A 67 -29.80 -11.29 -4.62
C GLN A 67 -29.89 -10.76 -3.18
N ASP A 68 -29.47 -11.55 -2.20
CA ASP A 68 -29.48 -11.12 -0.79
C ASP A 68 -28.46 -9.99 -0.57
N LYS A 69 -28.97 -8.81 -0.21
CA LYS A 69 -28.15 -7.59 -0.03
C LYS A 69 -27.16 -7.71 1.13
N ASN A 70 -27.45 -8.50 2.16
CA ASN A 70 -26.54 -8.69 3.28
C ASN A 70 -25.38 -9.59 2.88
N ILE A 71 -25.65 -10.67 2.13
CA ILE A 71 -24.61 -11.52 1.56
C ILE A 71 -23.74 -10.70 0.59
N GLN A 72 -24.35 -9.94 -0.32
CA GLN A 72 -23.64 -9.05 -1.25
C GLN A 72 -22.73 -8.05 -0.52
N LYS A 73 -23.18 -7.44 0.59
CA LYS A 73 -22.35 -6.57 1.44
C LYS A 73 -21.14 -7.27 2.01
N SER A 74 -21.33 -8.48 2.55
CA SER A 74 -20.24 -9.29 3.10
C SER A 74 -19.23 -9.66 2.01
N LEU A 75 -19.71 -10.12 0.86
CA LEU A 75 -18.86 -10.49 -0.28
C LEU A 75 -18.10 -9.30 -0.85
N ALA A 76 -18.73 -8.12 -1.01
CA ALA A 76 -18.07 -6.92 -1.49
C ALA A 76 -16.93 -6.47 -0.57
N ARG A 77 -17.14 -6.57 0.76
CA ARG A 77 -16.10 -6.30 1.75
C ARG A 77 -14.93 -7.29 1.62
N LEU A 78 -15.23 -8.59 1.53
CA LEU A 78 -14.22 -9.63 1.39
C LEU A 78 -13.42 -9.47 0.10
N SER A 79 -14.08 -9.33 -1.05
CA SER A 79 -13.44 -9.08 -2.35
C SER A 79 -12.52 -7.86 -2.31
N TYR A 80 -12.95 -6.76 -1.69
CA TYR A 80 -12.13 -5.54 -1.57
C TYR A 80 -10.80 -5.82 -0.86
N TYR A 81 -10.83 -6.46 0.31
CA TYR A 81 -9.61 -6.78 1.03
C TYR A 81 -8.79 -7.87 0.35
N TYR A 82 -9.44 -8.81 -0.36
CA TYR A 82 -8.72 -9.83 -1.11
C TYR A 82 -7.93 -9.27 -2.28
N GLU A 83 -8.43 -8.24 -2.95
CA GLU A 83 -7.65 -7.52 -3.96
C GLU A 83 -6.40 -6.86 -3.35
N ILE A 84 -6.52 -6.27 -2.16
CA ILE A 84 -5.40 -5.61 -1.46
C ILE A 84 -4.35 -6.64 -1.03
N PHE A 85 -4.78 -7.78 -0.50
CA PHE A 85 -3.88 -8.75 0.13
C PHE A 85 -3.36 -9.80 -0.85
N PHE A 86 -4.23 -10.39 -1.68
CA PHE A 86 -3.93 -11.62 -2.42
C PHE A 86 -3.71 -11.41 -3.93
N CYS A 87 -3.97 -10.21 -4.46
CA CYS A 87 -3.85 -9.94 -5.89
C CYS A 87 -2.58 -9.13 -6.25
N ILE A 88 -1.42 -9.79 -6.31
CA ILE A 88 -0.09 -9.17 -6.54
C ILE A 88 -0.05 -8.26 -7.79
N ASN A 89 -0.83 -8.59 -8.83
CA ASN A 89 -0.84 -7.81 -10.08
C ASN A 89 -1.59 -6.47 -9.95
N LYS A 90 -2.45 -6.29 -8.95
CA LYS A 90 -3.26 -5.06 -8.80
C LYS A 90 -2.43 -3.90 -8.28
N LYS A 91 -2.77 -2.67 -8.70
CA LYS A 91 -2.03 -1.44 -8.35
C LYS A 91 -1.99 -1.18 -6.84
N ASN A 92 -3.06 -1.51 -6.15
CA ASN A 92 -3.29 -1.31 -4.71
C ASN A 92 -2.81 -2.49 -3.84
N ASN A 93 -2.13 -3.50 -4.41
CA ASN A 93 -1.62 -4.60 -3.61
C ASN A 93 -0.57 -4.11 -2.60
N ILE A 94 -0.70 -4.54 -1.34
CA ILE A 94 0.15 -4.05 -0.25
C ILE A 94 1.62 -4.45 -0.39
N PHE A 95 1.92 -5.61 -1.00
CA PHE A 95 3.29 -6.11 -1.15
C PHE A 95 4.12 -5.33 -2.17
N LYS A 96 3.52 -4.38 -2.90
CA LYS A 96 4.29 -3.39 -3.67
C LYS A 96 5.13 -2.47 -2.79
N ALA A 97 4.85 -2.41 -1.48
CA ALA A 97 5.66 -1.70 -0.50
C ALA A 97 6.77 -2.58 0.12
N LEU A 98 6.77 -3.90 -0.12
CA LEU A 98 7.78 -4.81 0.39
C LEU A 98 9.11 -4.55 -0.32
N ARG A 99 10.20 -4.54 0.46
CA ARG A 99 11.55 -4.31 -0.02
C ARG A 99 12.40 -5.55 0.22
N ASN A 100 13.22 -5.87 -0.77
CA ASN A 100 14.20 -6.95 -0.65
C ASN A 100 15.38 -6.52 0.25
N GLU A 101 16.21 -7.48 0.65
CA GLU A 101 17.36 -7.23 1.51
C GLU A 101 18.39 -6.26 0.90
N GLU A 102 18.56 -6.30 -0.42
CA GLU A 102 19.49 -5.42 -1.14
C GLU A 102 19.05 -3.94 -1.03
N ASP A 103 17.76 -3.69 -1.21
CA ASP A 103 17.15 -2.37 -1.09
C ASP A 103 17.24 -1.84 0.33
N LEU A 104 17.00 -2.68 1.34
CA LEU A 104 17.14 -2.32 2.75
C LEU A 104 18.61 -2.00 3.11
N CYS A 105 19.55 -2.84 2.65
CA CYS A 105 20.97 -2.64 2.86
C CYS A 105 21.46 -1.33 2.22
N LYS A 106 21.02 -1.05 1.00
CA LYS A 106 21.33 0.20 0.29
C LYS A 106 20.78 1.43 1.02
N GLU A 107 19.55 1.37 1.51
CA GLU A 107 18.97 2.45 2.30
C GLU A 107 19.72 2.69 3.60
N ASN A 108 20.10 1.64 4.32
CA ASN A 108 20.86 1.79 5.56
C ASN A 108 22.22 2.45 5.29
N LYS A 109 22.91 2.08 4.20
CA LYS A 109 24.15 2.75 3.76
C LYS A 109 23.91 4.23 3.45
N ASP A 110 22.81 4.57 2.77
CA ASP A 110 22.46 5.96 2.45
C ASP A 110 22.14 6.77 3.72
N ILE A 111 21.49 6.15 4.70
CA ILE A 111 21.25 6.73 6.04
C ILE A 111 22.57 6.96 6.78
N GLU A 112 23.47 5.98 6.81
CA GLU A 112 24.79 6.13 7.44
C GLU A 112 25.62 7.27 6.83
N LEU A 113 25.61 7.40 5.50
CA LEU A 113 26.25 8.50 4.79
C LEU A 113 25.60 9.85 5.15
N SER A 114 24.28 9.89 5.26
CA SER A 114 23.55 11.10 5.69
C SER A 114 23.90 11.48 7.13
N ILE A 115 24.04 10.51 8.02
CA ILE A 115 24.48 10.73 9.41
C ILE A 115 25.89 11.30 9.46
N LYS A 116 26.84 10.75 8.67
CA LYS A 116 28.21 11.30 8.57
C LYS A 116 28.23 12.76 8.13
N ALA A 117 27.33 13.15 7.22
CA ALA A 117 27.19 14.55 6.83
C ALA A 117 26.67 15.43 7.96
N LEU A 118 25.66 14.96 8.72
CA LEU A 118 25.13 15.69 9.87
C LEU A 118 26.18 15.86 10.97
N GLU A 119 26.99 14.84 11.24
CA GLU A 119 28.11 14.92 12.20
C GLU A 119 29.18 15.93 11.77
N PHE A 120 29.46 16.00 10.46
CA PHE A 120 30.33 17.04 9.93
C PHE A 120 29.72 18.45 10.13
N LEU A 121 28.44 18.65 9.81
CA LEU A 121 27.77 19.92 10.00
C LEU A 121 27.69 20.33 11.49
N GLN A 122 27.51 19.35 12.38
CA GLN A 122 27.52 19.57 13.83
C GLN A 122 28.88 20.08 14.33
N LYS A 123 29.99 19.52 13.83
CA LYS A 123 31.35 20.01 14.11
C LYS A 123 31.56 21.45 13.63
N GLU A 124 30.88 21.83 12.56
CA GLU A 124 30.83 23.20 12.03
C GLU A 124 29.84 24.11 12.78
N LYS A 125 29.29 23.65 13.91
CA LYS A 125 28.33 24.37 14.76
C LYS A 125 27.02 24.75 14.06
N ILE A 126 26.61 24.00 13.05
CA ILE A 126 25.27 24.14 12.45
C ILE A 126 24.23 23.61 13.44
N GLN A 127 23.23 24.43 13.75
CA GLN A 127 22.14 24.10 14.67
C GLN A 127 21.21 23.02 14.09
N ASP A 128 20.46 22.35 14.99
CA ASP A 128 19.41 21.37 14.68
C ASP A 128 19.82 20.10 13.91
N THR A 129 21.12 19.91 13.63
CA THR A 129 21.66 18.70 12.99
C THR A 129 21.32 17.43 13.78
N GLU A 130 21.30 17.53 15.11
CA GLU A 130 20.98 16.41 16.01
C GLU A 130 19.52 15.95 15.87
N LYS A 131 18.58 16.89 15.68
CA LYS A 131 17.16 16.57 15.50
C LYS A 131 16.94 15.77 14.21
N VAL A 132 17.58 16.19 13.13
CA VAL A 132 17.54 15.48 11.84
C VAL A 132 18.26 14.12 11.93
N LYS A 133 19.39 14.05 12.66
CA LYS A 133 20.12 12.80 12.89
C LYS A 133 19.26 11.78 13.63
N ASN A 134 18.59 12.19 14.70
CA ASN A 134 17.68 11.33 15.47
C ASN A 134 16.51 10.83 14.63
N THR A 135 15.97 11.68 13.74
CA THR A 135 14.95 11.27 12.76
C THR A 135 15.47 10.13 11.87
N LEU A 136 16.66 10.28 11.30
CA LEU A 136 17.25 9.26 10.41
C LEU A 136 17.52 7.92 11.11
N LEU A 137 18.04 7.97 12.34
CA LEU A 137 18.32 6.77 13.14
C LEU A 137 17.04 5.98 13.44
N GLN A 138 15.97 6.66 13.82
CA GLN A 138 14.69 6.02 14.14
C GLN A 138 13.96 5.51 12.89
N LEU A 139 14.19 6.11 11.71
CA LEU A 139 13.56 5.68 10.47
C LEU A 139 14.03 4.30 10.02
N SER A 140 15.32 3.98 10.16
CA SER A 140 15.87 2.68 9.75
C SER A 140 15.18 1.54 10.51
N SER A 141 15.08 1.65 11.83
CA SER A 141 14.43 0.62 12.66
C SER A 141 12.94 0.49 12.37
N LEU A 142 12.25 1.61 12.16
CA LEU A 142 10.82 1.60 11.87
C LEU A 142 10.50 0.98 10.49
N ARG A 143 11.29 1.32 9.47
CA ARG A 143 11.13 0.76 8.11
C ARG A 143 11.46 -0.72 8.07
N LYS A 144 12.48 -1.16 8.83
CA LYS A 144 12.77 -2.58 9.01
C LYS A 144 11.58 -3.31 9.64
N LYS A 145 11.01 -2.78 10.73
CA LYS A 145 9.83 -3.35 11.38
C LYS A 145 8.63 -3.47 10.41
N ILE A 146 8.38 -2.45 9.60
CA ILE A 146 7.31 -2.48 8.57
C ILE A 146 7.59 -3.60 7.56
N ASN A 147 8.84 -3.73 7.09
CA ASN A 147 9.22 -4.76 6.13
C ASN A 147 9.11 -6.17 6.71
N ASP A 148 9.48 -6.36 7.97
CA ASP A 148 9.36 -7.64 8.66
C ASP A 148 7.88 -8.06 8.81
N LEU A 149 6.99 -7.12 9.14
CA LEU A 149 5.53 -7.39 9.17
C LEU A 149 4.95 -7.68 7.79
N LEU A 150 5.45 -7.04 6.73
CA LEU A 150 5.04 -7.36 5.36
C LEU A 150 5.46 -8.80 4.99
N LYS A 151 6.68 -9.23 5.35
CA LYS A 151 7.11 -10.62 5.14
C LYS A 151 6.27 -11.62 5.94
N GLU A 152 5.94 -11.29 7.19
CA GLU A 152 5.05 -12.11 8.02
C GLU A 152 3.67 -12.26 7.37
N MET A 153 3.09 -11.14 6.92
CA MET A 153 1.82 -11.12 6.21
C MET A 153 1.86 -11.94 4.91
N GLU A 154 2.94 -11.83 4.14
CA GLU A 154 3.15 -12.60 2.91
C GLU A 154 3.21 -14.10 3.21
N SER A 155 3.99 -14.51 4.21
CA SER A 155 4.10 -15.92 4.62
C SER A 155 2.77 -16.51 5.07
N ILE A 156 1.96 -15.76 5.83
CA ILE A 156 0.61 -16.19 6.23
C ILE A 156 -0.28 -16.36 4.99
N ILE A 157 -0.21 -15.44 4.03
CA ILE A 157 -0.99 -15.50 2.79
C ILE A 157 -0.57 -16.68 1.92
N GLU A 158 0.72 -17.00 1.87
CA GLU A 158 1.24 -18.17 1.17
C GLU A 158 0.77 -19.48 1.82
N SER A 159 0.84 -19.59 3.15
CA SER A 159 0.30 -20.76 3.88
C SER A 159 -1.19 -20.94 3.63
N ILE A 160 -1.99 -19.87 3.73
CA ILE A 160 -3.43 -19.89 3.40
C ILE A 160 -3.63 -20.35 1.95
N SER A 161 -2.85 -19.82 1.00
CA SER A 161 -3.00 -20.15 -0.42
C SER A 161 -2.58 -21.59 -0.76
N ASN A 162 -1.78 -22.24 0.09
CA ASN A 162 -1.35 -23.63 -0.08
C ASN A 162 -2.29 -24.62 0.60
N GLU A 163 -2.99 -24.21 1.66
CA GLU A 163 -3.91 -25.03 2.44
C GLU A 163 -5.36 -24.91 1.98
N GLU A 164 -5.75 -23.74 1.46
CA GLU A 164 -7.12 -23.41 1.09
C GLU A 164 -7.21 -23.07 -0.41
N ASP A 165 -8.11 -23.75 -1.12
CA ASP A 165 -8.45 -23.40 -2.52
C ASP A 165 -9.28 -22.11 -2.62
N THR A 166 -9.88 -21.69 -1.51
CA THR A 166 -10.80 -20.54 -1.41
C THR A 166 -10.36 -19.58 -0.33
N ILE A 167 -10.69 -18.29 -0.47
CA ILE A 167 -10.37 -17.31 0.57
C ILE A 167 -11.59 -17.13 1.46
N SER A 168 -11.41 -17.17 2.79
CA SER A 168 -12.49 -17.13 3.76
C SER A 168 -12.45 -15.91 4.69
N GLU A 169 -13.56 -15.69 5.41
CA GLU A 169 -13.60 -14.73 6.52
C GLU A 169 -12.52 -15.03 7.58
N GLU A 170 -12.18 -16.30 7.78
CA GLU A 170 -11.13 -16.74 8.69
C GLU A 170 -9.74 -16.30 8.19
N SER A 171 -9.50 -16.47 6.88
CA SER A 171 -8.28 -15.98 6.21
C SER A 171 -8.15 -14.47 6.36
N PHE A 172 -9.25 -13.72 6.21
CA PHE A 172 -9.30 -12.28 6.43
C PHE A 172 -8.95 -11.91 7.89
N LYS A 173 -9.53 -12.59 8.89
CA LYS A 173 -9.26 -12.33 10.31
C LYS A 173 -7.80 -12.57 10.70
N LYS A 174 -7.12 -13.53 10.06
CA LYS A 174 -5.67 -13.78 10.28
C LYS A 174 -4.81 -12.62 9.75
N VAL A 175 -5.15 -12.10 8.57
CA VAL A 175 -4.31 -11.15 7.82
C VAL A 175 -4.59 -9.68 8.20
N HIS A 176 -5.85 -9.32 8.45
CA HIS A 176 -6.28 -7.95 8.68
C HIS A 176 -5.65 -7.23 9.91
N PRO A 177 -5.37 -7.91 11.05
CA PRO A 177 -4.68 -7.28 12.17
C PRO A 177 -3.27 -6.80 11.80
N ILE A 178 -2.52 -7.60 11.03
CA ILE A 178 -1.16 -7.26 10.57
C ILE A 178 -1.23 -6.06 9.62
N TYR A 179 -2.20 -6.09 8.69
CA TYR A 179 -2.48 -4.95 7.81
C TYR A 179 -2.70 -3.64 8.59
N LYS A 180 -3.52 -3.67 9.64
CA LYS A 180 -3.75 -2.49 10.51
C LYS A 180 -2.50 -2.02 11.23
N GLU A 181 -1.66 -2.93 11.71
CA GLU A 181 -0.38 -2.55 12.34
C GLU A 181 0.58 -1.91 11.32
N ILE A 182 0.64 -2.43 10.10
CA ILE A 182 1.44 -1.83 9.02
C ILE A 182 0.97 -0.40 8.72
N LEU A 183 -0.34 -0.15 8.64
CA LEU A 183 -0.88 1.21 8.44
C LEU A 183 -0.46 2.16 9.56
N LYS A 184 -0.55 1.74 10.83
CA LYS A 184 -0.11 2.54 11.97
C LYS A 184 1.37 2.86 11.93
N LEU A 185 2.21 1.89 11.61
CA LEU A 185 3.66 2.09 11.53
C LEU A 185 4.05 2.98 10.36
N ASN A 186 3.37 2.85 9.22
CA ASN A 186 3.53 3.78 8.09
C ASN A 186 3.17 5.21 8.47
N PHE A 187 2.07 5.40 9.20
CA PHE A 187 1.69 6.71 9.74
C PHE A 187 2.75 7.26 10.70
N LYS A 188 3.23 6.43 11.64
CA LYS A 188 4.33 6.79 12.55
C LYS A 188 5.61 7.19 11.79
N ASN A 189 5.93 6.51 10.69
CA ASN A 189 7.08 6.82 9.84
C ASN A 189 6.94 8.20 9.19
N ILE A 190 5.73 8.55 8.72
CA ILE A 190 5.43 9.89 8.20
C ILE A 190 5.50 10.94 9.31
N LYS A 191 4.92 10.69 10.48
CA LYS A 191 4.96 11.61 11.63
C LYS A 191 6.38 11.86 12.15
N LEU A 192 7.23 10.83 12.15
CA LEU A 192 8.63 10.94 12.50
C LEU A 192 9.36 11.88 11.54
N ILE A 193 9.13 11.75 10.24
CA ILE A 193 9.69 12.70 9.25
C ILE A 193 9.09 14.10 9.44
N TYR A 194 7.79 14.21 9.70
CA TYR A 194 7.14 15.49 9.92
C TYR A 194 7.73 16.25 11.12
N SER A 195 8.19 15.55 12.16
CA SER A 195 8.82 16.19 13.33
C SER A 195 10.08 17.00 13.01
N GLY A 196 10.70 16.77 11.83
CA GLY A 196 11.87 17.49 11.36
C GLY A 196 11.58 18.64 10.40
N ILE A 197 10.30 18.92 10.10
CA ILE A 197 9.90 19.80 8.99
C ILE A 197 10.53 21.19 9.07
N ASP A 198 10.61 21.77 10.26
CA ASP A 198 11.13 23.13 10.49
C ASP A 198 12.64 23.24 10.29
N TYR A 199 13.37 22.12 10.30
CA TYR A 199 14.83 22.10 10.23
C TYR A 199 15.35 21.78 8.82
N TYR A 200 14.54 21.16 7.98
CA TYR A 200 14.99 20.59 6.71
C TYR A 200 15.51 21.64 5.72
N ASP A 201 14.85 22.79 5.62
CA ASP A 201 15.27 23.83 4.68
C ASP A 201 16.59 24.47 5.08
N TYR A 202 16.75 24.80 6.36
CA TYR A 202 18.00 25.33 6.88
C TYR A 202 19.17 24.35 6.70
N ILE A 203 19.00 23.08 7.10
CA ILE A 203 20.05 22.07 6.94
C ILE A 203 20.40 21.88 5.46
N LYS A 204 19.41 21.84 4.56
CA LYS A 204 19.64 21.72 3.13
C LYS A 204 20.43 22.89 2.57
N GLU A 205 20.13 24.12 2.97
CA GLU A 205 20.91 25.29 2.58
C GLU A 205 22.38 25.18 3.02
N CYS A 206 22.62 24.75 4.27
CA CYS A 206 23.97 24.51 4.78
C CYS A 206 24.70 23.43 3.98
N VAL A 207 24.03 22.31 3.67
CA VAL A 207 24.57 21.24 2.82
C VAL A 207 24.97 21.77 1.46
N ASN A 208 24.10 22.57 0.81
CA ASN A 208 24.36 23.12 -0.52
C ASN A 208 25.53 24.12 -0.51
N LYS A 209 25.64 24.97 0.50
CA LYS A 209 26.79 25.87 0.69
C LYS A 209 28.09 25.07 0.81
N LYS A 210 28.11 24.02 1.63
CA LYS A 210 29.31 23.17 1.83
C LYS A 210 29.66 22.37 0.58
N ARG A 211 28.69 21.81 -0.13
CA ARG A 211 28.93 21.09 -1.41
C ARG A 211 29.60 21.99 -2.44
N LYS A 212 29.14 23.24 -2.60
CA LYS A 212 29.80 24.22 -3.47
C LYS A 212 31.25 24.48 -3.05
N SER A 213 31.53 24.68 -1.76
CA SER A 213 32.91 24.88 -1.31
C SER A 213 33.82 23.65 -1.51
N PHE A 214 33.28 22.44 -1.38
CA PHE A 214 34.05 21.20 -1.55
C PHE A 214 34.28 20.81 -3.00
N SER A 215 33.39 21.20 -3.92
CA SER A 215 33.63 21.04 -5.36
C SER A 215 34.91 21.75 -5.82
N ILE A 216 35.32 22.80 -5.10
CA ILE A 216 36.54 23.57 -5.33
C ILE A 216 37.78 22.93 -4.66
N ARG A 217 37.61 22.09 -3.62
CA ARG A 217 38.70 21.61 -2.74
C ARG A 217 38.93 20.08 -2.71
N PHE A 218 38.43 19.31 -3.69
CA PHE A 218 38.72 17.87 -3.86
C PHE A 218 38.54 16.95 -2.62
N ASN A 219 37.70 17.30 -1.63
CA ASN A 219 37.44 16.43 -0.48
C ASN A 219 36.38 15.36 -0.81
N LYS A 220 36.78 14.33 -1.57
CA LYS A 220 35.89 13.23 -2.00
C LYS A 220 35.22 12.52 -0.82
N LYS A 221 35.85 12.48 0.36
CA LYS A 221 35.36 11.75 1.55
C LYS A 221 34.08 12.36 2.17
N LEU A 222 33.86 13.67 2.03
CA LEU A 222 32.66 14.35 2.55
C LEU A 222 31.63 14.69 1.47
N SER A 223 32.04 14.69 0.20
CA SER A 223 31.14 14.99 -0.92
C SER A 223 29.95 14.04 -0.94
N GLU A 224 30.20 12.73 -1.01
CA GLU A 224 29.13 11.73 -1.07
C GLU A 224 28.16 11.78 0.13
N PRO A 225 28.63 11.81 1.41
CA PRO A 225 27.76 12.06 2.56
C PRO A 225 26.83 13.26 2.39
N LEU A 226 27.36 14.41 1.96
CA LEU A 226 26.57 15.63 1.77
C LEU A 226 25.54 15.50 0.64
N PHE A 227 25.88 14.80 -0.45
CA PHE A 227 24.94 14.48 -1.52
C PHE A 227 23.81 13.57 -1.02
N LYS A 228 24.11 12.56 -0.21
CA LYS A 228 23.10 11.66 0.35
C LYS A 228 22.15 12.38 1.31
N LEU A 229 22.68 13.26 2.16
CA LEU A 229 21.84 14.07 3.04
C LEU A 229 20.90 15.00 2.26
N ASP A 230 21.38 15.68 1.21
CA ASP A 230 20.52 16.50 0.34
C ASP A 230 19.42 15.67 -0.33
N TYR A 231 19.78 14.49 -0.88
CA TYR A 231 18.81 13.58 -1.47
C TYR A 231 17.74 13.15 -0.45
N GLN A 232 18.16 12.78 0.76
CA GLN A 232 17.26 12.33 1.81
C GLN A 232 16.30 13.43 2.27
N ILE A 233 16.78 14.67 2.42
CA ILE A 233 15.94 15.82 2.76
C ILE A 233 14.93 16.11 1.63
N ASN A 234 15.37 16.05 0.37
CA ASN A 234 14.46 16.22 -0.77
C ASN A 234 13.37 15.14 -0.81
N TYR A 235 13.73 13.90 -0.51
CA TYR A 235 12.78 12.81 -0.36
C TYR A 235 11.77 13.09 0.76
N PHE A 236 12.22 13.52 1.93
CA PHE A 236 11.34 13.90 3.05
C PHE A 236 10.36 15.01 2.67
N LYS A 237 10.85 16.09 2.06
CA LYS A 237 9.98 17.18 1.59
C LYS A 237 8.93 16.70 0.59
N LYS A 238 9.31 15.83 -0.36
CA LYS A 238 8.36 15.25 -1.32
C LYS A 238 7.32 14.38 -0.63
N LEU A 239 7.75 13.54 0.33
CA LEU A 239 6.86 12.69 1.12
C LEU A 239 5.83 13.53 1.89
N LEU A 240 6.29 14.55 2.62
CA LEU A 240 5.41 15.45 3.38
C LEU A 240 4.40 16.18 2.48
N LYS A 241 4.83 16.60 1.28
CA LYS A 241 3.90 17.18 0.29
C LYS A 241 2.85 16.18 -0.17
N THR A 242 3.24 14.93 -0.46
CA THR A 242 2.30 13.88 -0.90
C THR A 242 1.29 13.54 0.19
N TYR A 243 1.71 13.51 1.45
CA TYR A 243 0.88 13.11 2.59
C TYR A 243 0.37 14.30 3.41
N ASN A 244 0.26 15.49 2.80
CA ASN A 244 -0.07 16.73 3.49
C ASN A 244 -1.37 16.63 4.32
N GLU A 245 -2.38 15.96 3.77
CA GLU A 245 -3.71 15.81 4.38
C GLU A 245 -3.68 15.11 5.74
N ILE A 246 -2.71 14.22 5.97
CA ILE A 246 -2.64 13.40 7.19
C ILE A 246 -1.59 13.93 8.19
N LEU A 247 -0.83 14.98 7.86
CA LEU A 247 0.27 15.45 8.71
C LEU A 247 -0.22 15.99 10.06
N CYS A 248 -1.38 16.65 10.07
CA CYS A 248 -1.98 17.23 11.27
C CYS A 248 -2.85 16.24 12.06
N MET A 249 -3.09 15.05 11.52
CA MET A 249 -3.88 14.02 12.21
C MET A 249 -3.10 13.45 13.40
N ASN A 250 -3.86 12.98 14.40
CA ASN A 250 -3.38 12.00 15.36
C ASN A 250 -3.63 10.56 14.83
N GLU A 251 -3.15 9.54 15.52
CA GLU A 251 -3.31 8.14 15.06
C GLU A 251 -4.78 7.72 14.93
N ARG A 252 -5.65 8.16 15.84
CA ARG A 252 -7.09 7.84 15.80
C ARG A 252 -7.73 8.45 14.55
N ASP A 253 -7.51 9.75 14.31
CA ASP A 253 -8.10 10.46 13.16
C ASP A 253 -7.62 9.85 11.84
N TYR A 254 -6.33 9.46 11.78
CA TYR A 254 -5.78 8.77 10.62
C TYR A 254 -6.47 7.43 10.36
N LEU A 255 -6.61 6.59 11.39
CA LEU A 255 -7.26 5.29 11.25
C LEU A 255 -8.74 5.42 10.88
N GLU A 256 -9.43 6.43 11.41
CA GLU A 256 -10.80 6.74 11.02
C GLU A 256 -10.89 7.20 9.56
N SER A 257 -9.96 8.04 9.11
CA SER A 257 -9.87 8.45 7.70
C SER A 257 -9.63 7.26 6.77
N VAL A 258 -8.77 6.31 7.15
CA VAL A 258 -8.55 5.08 6.39
C VAL A 258 -9.83 4.24 6.35
N TYR A 259 -10.45 4.00 7.50
CA TYR A 259 -11.70 3.25 7.59
C TYR A 259 -12.81 3.83 6.71
N ASN A 260 -12.96 5.16 6.70
CA ASN A 260 -13.96 5.85 5.88
C ASN A 260 -13.66 5.71 4.38
N SER A 261 -12.38 5.77 3.99
CA SER A 261 -11.95 5.54 2.61
C SER A 261 -12.23 4.09 2.17
N GLU A 262 -11.88 3.10 2.99
CA GLU A 262 -12.18 1.69 2.72
C GLU A 262 -13.70 1.46 2.58
N LYS A 263 -14.50 2.01 3.51
CA LYS A 263 -15.96 1.94 3.46
C LYS A 263 -16.53 2.58 2.19
N HIS A 264 -15.98 3.71 1.76
CA HIS A 264 -16.37 4.36 0.52
C HIS A 264 -16.09 3.45 -0.69
N ASN A 265 -14.88 2.90 -0.80
CA ASN A 265 -14.51 1.99 -1.89
C ASN A 265 -15.40 0.73 -1.93
N ILE A 266 -15.73 0.16 -0.76
CA ILE A 266 -16.65 -0.98 -0.67
C ILE A 266 -18.05 -0.57 -1.15
N ASN A 267 -18.53 0.62 -0.77
CA ASN A 267 -19.82 1.13 -1.23
C ASN A 267 -19.85 1.37 -2.75
N GLU A 268 -18.76 1.88 -3.34
CA GLU A 268 -18.67 2.00 -4.80
C GLU A 268 -18.81 0.64 -5.50
N ARG A 269 -18.22 -0.42 -4.94
CA ARG A 269 -18.43 -1.80 -5.44
C ARG A 269 -19.89 -2.23 -5.34
N LEU A 270 -20.57 -1.89 -4.24
CA LEU A 270 -21.99 -2.21 -4.06
C LEU A 270 -22.89 -1.50 -5.07
N CYS A 271 -22.56 -0.25 -5.44
CA CYS A 271 -23.34 0.53 -6.40
C CYS A 271 -23.33 -0.05 -7.82
N ILE A 272 -22.30 -0.84 -8.17
CA ILE A 272 -22.18 -1.47 -9.49
C ILE A 272 -22.63 -2.93 -9.50
N ILE A 273 -23.22 -3.43 -8.41
CA ILE A 273 -23.84 -4.76 -8.41
C ILE A 273 -25.08 -4.71 -9.30
N ARG A 274 -25.13 -5.59 -10.30
CA ARG A 274 -26.28 -5.72 -11.19
C ARG A 274 -27.39 -6.51 -10.50
N VAL A 275 -28.57 -5.91 -10.46
CA VAL A 275 -29.81 -6.55 -10.03
C VAL A 275 -30.58 -6.92 -11.30
N LYS A 276 -31.34 -8.01 -11.26
CA LYS A 276 -32.26 -8.33 -12.35
C LYS A 276 -33.47 -7.38 -12.23
N ASP A 277 -33.72 -6.59 -13.27
CA ASP A 277 -35.01 -5.91 -13.43
C ASP A 277 -36.15 -6.93 -13.64
#